data_AF-A0A1B2HB16-F1
#
_entry.id   AF-A0A1B2HB16-F1
#
_cell.length_a   1.000
_cell.length_b   1.000
_cell.length_c   1.000
_cell.angle_alpha   90.00
_cell.angle_beta   90.00
_cell.angle_gamma   90.00
#
_symmetry.space_group_name_H-M   'P 1'
#
loop_
_entity.id
_entity.type
_entity.pdbx_description
1 polymer ?
#
loop_
_entity_poly.entity_id
_entity_poly.type
_entity_poly.pdbx_seq_one_letter_code
_entity_poly.pdbx_strand_id
1 'polypeptide(L)'
;MTLTEIATSGTAARVRAALERQLDGALVEVPEDDDSPRRAFSEALRRALMLRQKHPFDVVALGLPDLLRYRDLVAGSEVTLRATNIEAYFIRTDGSVEQYQSETR
;
A
#
# COMPACT_ATOMS: atom_id res chain seq x y z
N MET A 1 1.25 -27.76 -12.63
CA MET A 1 0.52 -26.59 -12.12
C MET A 1 0.72 -26.55 -10.62
N THR A 2 1.65 -25.74 -10.15
CA THR A 2 2.05 -25.63 -8.74
C THR A 2 1.27 -24.48 -8.09
N LEU A 3 0.72 -24.74 -6.89
CA LEU A 3 -0.11 -23.83 -6.09
C LEU A 3 0.53 -22.46 -5.77
N THR A 4 1.80 -22.27 -6.10
CA THR A 4 2.58 -21.06 -5.84
C THR A 4 2.26 -19.92 -6.82
N GLU A 5 1.78 -20.22 -8.03
CA GLU A 5 1.49 -19.19 -9.06
C GLU A 5 0.17 -18.44 -8.80
N ILE A 6 -0.68 -18.94 -7.91
CA ILE A 6 -1.98 -18.33 -7.58
C ILE A 6 -1.86 -17.31 -6.43
N ALA A 7 -0.76 -17.35 -5.65
CA ALA A 7 -0.55 -16.48 -4.51
C ALA A 7 0.02 -15.10 -4.86
N THR A 8 0.81 -15.02 -5.94
CA THR A 8 1.54 -13.83 -6.39
C THR A 8 0.88 -13.06 -7.53
N SER A 9 -0.34 -13.41 -7.94
CA SER A 9 -1.14 -12.54 -8.82
C SER A 9 -2.43 -12.09 -8.13
N GLY A 10 -2.77 -12.71 -7.00
CA GLY A 10 -3.98 -12.42 -6.25
C GLY A 10 -3.82 -11.38 -5.14
N THR A 11 -2.62 -11.15 -4.62
CA THR A 11 -2.45 -10.33 -3.42
C THR A 11 -2.54 -8.84 -3.76
N ALA A 12 -1.77 -8.35 -4.74
CA ALA A 12 -1.85 -6.95 -5.16
C ALA A 12 -3.23 -6.58 -5.72
N ALA A 13 -3.85 -7.47 -6.50
CA ALA A 13 -5.19 -7.25 -7.05
C ALA A 13 -6.27 -7.18 -5.96
N ARG A 14 -6.19 -8.04 -4.94
CA ARG A 14 -7.11 -7.99 -3.78
C ARG A 14 -6.92 -6.72 -2.95
N VAL A 15 -5.66 -6.35 -2.69
CA VAL A 15 -5.32 -5.13 -1.95
C VAL A 15 -5.90 -3.90 -2.66
N ARG A 16 -5.70 -3.81 -3.98
CA ARG A 16 -6.26 -2.73 -4.81
C ARG A 16 -7.79 -2.71 -4.73
N ALA A 17 -8.44 -3.85 -4.99
CA ALA A 17 -9.90 -3.94 -4.99
C ALA A 17 -10.53 -3.62 -3.63
N ALA A 18 -9.87 -3.98 -2.52
CA ALA A 18 -10.33 -3.65 -1.17
C ALA A 18 -10.27 -2.13 -0.93
N LEU A 19 -9.18 -1.48 -1.33
CA LEU A 19 -9.00 -0.05 -1.15
C LEU A 19 -9.87 0.81 -2.06
N GLU A 20 -9.99 0.45 -3.33
CA GLU A 20 -10.89 1.15 -4.26
C GLU A 20 -12.35 1.11 -3.79
N ARG A 21 -12.76 0.04 -3.07
CA ARG A 21 -14.10 -0.04 -2.45
C ARG A 21 -14.25 0.85 -1.22
N GLN A 22 -13.19 1.04 -0.45
CA GLN A 22 -13.23 1.81 0.79
C GLN A 22 -13.02 3.30 0.57
N LEU A 23 -12.17 3.65 -0.40
CA LEU A 23 -11.74 5.01 -0.68
C LEU A 23 -12.27 5.43 -2.06
N ASP A 24 -13.54 5.80 -2.10
CA ASP A 24 -14.18 6.27 -3.32
C ASP A 24 -13.44 7.49 -3.89
N GLY A 25 -12.90 7.36 -5.12
CA GLY A 25 -12.14 8.41 -5.80
C GLY A 25 -10.68 8.58 -5.38
N ALA A 26 -10.12 7.73 -4.51
CA ALA A 26 -8.70 7.83 -4.15
C ALA A 26 -7.76 7.23 -5.20
N LEU A 27 -6.57 7.81 -5.31
CA LEU A 27 -5.49 7.30 -6.14
C LEU A 27 -4.68 6.27 -5.35
N VAL A 28 -4.89 4.99 -5.68
CA VAL A 28 -4.31 3.87 -4.93
C VAL A 28 -3.12 3.26 -5.66
N GLU A 29 -1.99 3.16 -4.95
CA GLU A 29 -0.83 2.38 -5.37
C GLU A 29 -0.63 1.16 -4.48
N VAL A 30 -0.21 0.06 -5.09
CA VAL A 30 -0.03 -1.24 -4.43
C VAL A 30 1.30 -1.82 -4.89
N PRO A 31 2.13 -2.39 -3.99
CA PRO A 31 3.32 -3.13 -4.37
C PRO A 31 2.97 -4.22 -5.38
N GLU A 32 3.77 -4.31 -6.43
CA GLU A 32 3.73 -5.48 -7.31
C GLU A 32 4.16 -6.71 -6.52
N ASP A 33 3.61 -7.86 -6.90
CA ASP A 33 3.97 -9.14 -6.32
C ASP A 33 5.40 -9.52 -6.80
N ASP A 34 6.41 -9.03 -6.07
CA ASP A 34 7.85 -9.25 -6.29
C ASP A 34 8.43 -10.06 -5.11
N ASP A 35 9.44 -10.90 -5.39
CA ASP A 35 10.15 -11.72 -4.39
C ASP A 35 10.87 -10.85 -3.33
N SER A 36 11.02 -9.54 -3.56
CA SER A 36 11.62 -8.57 -2.65
C SER A 36 10.58 -7.55 -2.15
N PRO A 37 9.99 -7.76 -0.96
CA PRO A 37 9.01 -6.83 -0.37
C PRO A 37 9.53 -5.39 -0.22
N ARG A 38 10.84 -5.22 0.02
CA ARG A 38 11.46 -3.90 0.14
C ARG A 38 11.49 -3.16 -1.20
N ARG A 39 11.81 -3.88 -2.28
CA ARG A 39 11.83 -3.32 -3.64
C ARG A 39 10.42 -2.95 -4.08
N ALA A 40 9.48 -3.88 -3.92
CA ALA A 40 8.07 -3.68 -4.23
C ALA A 40 7.48 -2.48 -3.49
N PHE A 41 7.75 -2.37 -2.18
CA PHE A 41 7.35 -1.22 -1.37
C PHE A 41 7.96 0.09 -1.88
N SER A 42 9.28 0.09 -2.14
CA SER A 42 9.98 1.31 -2.58
C SER A 42 9.47 1.80 -3.92
N GLU A 43 9.13 0.88 -4.82
CA GLU A 43 8.54 1.21 -6.11
C GLU A 43 7.11 1.74 -5.98
N ALA A 44 6.26 1.11 -5.17
CA ALA A 44 4.92 1.59 -4.90
C ALA A 44 4.91 2.96 -4.21
N LEU A 45 5.80 3.17 -3.22
CA LEU A 45 5.97 4.48 -2.58
C LEU A 45 6.42 5.54 -3.58
N ARG A 46 7.36 5.20 -4.47
CA ARG A 46 7.79 6.12 -5.54
C ARG A 46 6.62 6.50 -6.46
N ARG A 47 5.80 5.53 -6.87
CA ARG A 47 4.60 5.79 -7.70
C ARG A 47 3.58 6.65 -6.96
N ALA A 48 3.34 6.39 -5.68
CA ALA A 48 2.45 7.19 -4.83
C ALA A 48 2.94 8.64 -4.71
N LEU A 49 4.25 8.85 -4.52
CA LEU A 49 4.85 10.18 -4.52
C LEU A 49 4.67 10.91 -5.86
N MET A 50 4.83 10.19 -6.98
CA MET A 50 4.57 10.76 -8.31
C MET A 50 3.10 11.13 -8.51
N LEU A 51 2.16 10.31 -8.01
CA LEU A 51 0.73 10.63 -8.03
C LEU A 51 0.43 11.86 -7.20
N ARG A 52 0.94 11.95 -5.97
CA ARG A 52 0.78 13.13 -5.11
C ARG A 52 1.29 14.41 -5.78
N GLN A 53 2.39 14.33 -6.53
CA GLN A 53 2.89 15.49 -7.28
C GLN A 53 1.98 15.89 -8.44
N LYS A 54 1.38 14.93 -9.15
CA LYS A 54 0.45 15.18 -10.26
C LYS A 54 -0.94 15.60 -9.79
N HIS A 55 -1.34 15.11 -8.62
CA HIS A 55 -2.66 15.23 -8.02
C HIS A 55 -2.54 15.77 -6.59
N PRO A 56 -2.14 17.04 -6.41
CA PRO A 56 -1.81 17.58 -5.09
C PRO A 56 -3.02 17.61 -4.13
N PHE A 57 -4.24 17.71 -4.67
CA PHE A 57 -5.47 17.83 -3.89
C PHE A 57 -6.24 16.50 -3.73
N ASP A 58 -5.88 15.46 -4.48
CA ASP A 58 -6.57 14.18 -4.41
C ASP A 58 -6.06 13.35 -3.23
N VAL A 59 -6.87 12.40 -2.75
CA VAL A 59 -6.43 11.43 -1.75
C VAL A 59 -5.51 10.42 -2.44
N VAL A 60 -4.29 10.27 -1.93
CA VAL A 60 -3.32 9.28 -2.41
C VAL A 60 -3.10 8.26 -1.31
N ALA A 61 -3.34 6.99 -1.63
CA ALA A 61 -3.25 5.89 -0.70
C ALA A 61 -2.24 4.83 -1.19
N LEU A 62 -1.50 4.27 -0.24
CA LEU A 62 -0.62 3.13 -0.44
C LEU A 62 -1.25 1.89 0.21
N GLY A 63 -1.65 0.93 -0.61
CA GLY A 63 -2.20 -0.34 -0.17
C GLY A 63 -1.14 -1.41 -0.04
N LEU A 64 -1.12 -2.09 1.10
CA LEU A 64 -0.11 -3.10 1.43
C LEU A 64 -0.81 -4.34 1.98
N PRO A 65 -0.34 -5.56 1.67
CA PRO A 65 -0.80 -6.73 2.39
C PRO A 65 -0.35 -6.65 3.86
N ASP A 66 -1.18 -7.15 4.78
CA ASP A 66 -0.89 -7.15 6.21
C ASP A 66 0.18 -8.19 6.58
N LEU A 67 1.43 -7.86 6.23
CA LEU A 67 2.63 -8.64 6.57
C LEU A 67 3.55 -7.78 7.43
N LEU A 68 4.19 -8.42 8.41
CA LEU A 68 5.13 -7.75 9.33
C LEU A 68 6.19 -6.93 8.60
N ARG A 69 6.72 -7.47 7.49
CA ARG A 69 7.71 -6.77 6.65
C ARG A 69 7.21 -5.44 6.09
N TYR A 70 5.96 -5.37 5.63
CA TYR A 70 5.39 -4.12 5.11
C TYR A 70 5.08 -3.15 6.25
N ARG A 71 4.67 -3.64 7.43
CA ARG A 71 4.51 -2.80 8.62
C ARG A 71 5.82 -2.13 9.04
N ASP A 72 6.92 -2.90 9.10
CA ASP A 72 8.25 -2.36 9.41
C ASP A 72 8.69 -1.29 8.39
N LEU A 73 8.42 -1.51 7.10
CA LEU A 73 8.78 -0.58 6.03
C LEU A 73 7.97 0.72 6.08
N VAL A 74 6.67 0.64 6.39
CA VAL A 74 5.80 1.81 6.59
C VAL A 74 6.24 2.61 7.81
N ALA A 75 6.50 1.94 8.93
CA ALA A 75 7.02 2.60 10.14
C ALA A 75 8.37 3.28 9.87
N GLY A 76 9.26 2.63 9.12
CA GLY A 76 10.52 3.23 8.69
C GLY A 76 10.38 4.41 7.72
N SER A 77 9.21 4.57 7.09
CA SER A 77 8.91 5.61 6.10
C SER A 77 7.89 6.64 6.58
N GLU A 78 7.54 6.61 7.87
CA GLU A 78 6.47 7.40 8.47
C GLU A 78 6.61 8.90 8.21
N VAL A 79 7.83 9.43 8.39
CA VAL A 79 8.14 10.85 8.16
C VAL A 79 7.82 11.26 6.72
N THR A 80 8.16 10.41 5.75
CA THR A 80 7.90 10.66 4.34
C THR A 80 6.40 10.60 4.03
N LEU A 81 5.69 9.58 4.53
CA LEU A 81 4.26 9.42 4.32
C LEU A 81 3.48 10.61 4.89
N ARG A 82 3.83 11.03 6.12
CA ARG A 82 3.23 12.22 6.75
C ARG A 82 3.55 13.51 6.01
N ALA A 83 4.81 13.73 5.61
CA ALA A 83 5.21 14.94 4.89
C ALA A 83 4.56 15.06 3.51
N THR A 84 4.18 13.93 2.90
CA THR A 84 3.59 13.87 1.56
C THR A 84 2.08 13.65 1.60
N ASN A 85 1.48 13.61 2.80
CA ASN A 85 0.08 13.31 3.03
C ASN A 85 -0.38 12.02 2.33
N ILE A 86 0.51 11.02 2.22
CA ILE A 86 0.18 9.72 1.63
C ILE A 86 -0.27 8.82 2.77
N GLU A 87 -1.48 8.30 2.65
CA GLU A 87 -2.05 7.41 3.65
C GLU A 87 -1.66 5.96 3.35
N ALA A 88 -1.25 5.20 4.36
CA ALA A 88 -0.93 3.78 4.19
C ALA A 88 -2.04 2.91 4.79
N TYR A 89 -2.37 1.82 4.10
CA TYR A 89 -3.40 0.88 4.51
C TYR A 89 -2.90 -0.56 4.41
N PHE A 90 -3.21 -1.37 5.41
CA PHE A 90 -2.93 -2.79 5.46
C PHE A 90 -4.20 -3.60 5.20
N ILE A 91 -4.14 -4.52 4.24
CA ILE A 91 -5.25 -5.36 3.84
C ILE A 91 -4.97 -6.77 4.32
N ARG A 92 -5.84 -7.27 5.19
CA ARG A 92 -5.77 -8.63 5.74
C ARG A 92 -6.30 -9.64 4.73
N THR A 93 -6.01 -10.92 4.98
CA THR A 93 -6.45 -12.02 4.12
C THR A 93 -7.97 -12.22 4.09
N ASP A 94 -8.68 -11.75 5.13
CA ASP A 94 -10.15 -11.72 5.19
C ASP A 94 -10.76 -10.54 4.43
N GLY A 95 -9.94 -9.66 3.84
CA GLY A 95 -10.34 -8.47 3.11
C GLY A 95 -10.64 -7.26 4.00
N SER A 96 -10.43 -7.35 5.31
CA SER A 96 -10.51 -6.19 6.20
C SER A 96 -9.34 -5.24 5.93
N VAL A 97 -9.61 -3.94 6.06
CA VAL A 97 -8.65 -2.89 5.79
C VAL A 97 -8.38 -2.10 7.06
N GLU A 98 -7.11 -1.93 7.37
CA GLU A 98 -6.62 -1.21 8.54
C GLU A 98 -5.78 -0.03 8.07
N GLN A 99 -6.18 1.20 8.41
CA GLN A 99 -5.37 2.38 8.15
C GLN A 99 -4.17 2.36 9.11
N TYR A 100 -2.97 2.58 8.58
CA TYR A 100 -1.80 2.83 9.41
C TYR A 100 -1.99 4.16 10.14
N GLN A 101 -2.04 4.09 11.47
CA GLN A 101 -2.01 5.27 12.32
C GLN A 101 -0.61 5.41 12.91
N SER A 102 0.07 6.48 12.52
CA SER A 102 1.27 6.95 13.20
C SER A 102 0.96 7.15 14.69
N GLU A 103 1.66 6.46 15.58
CA GLU A 103 1.58 6.75 17.01
C GLU A 103 2.09 8.18 17.22
N THR A 104 1.15 9.10 17.43
CA THR A 104 1.48 10.50 17.72
C THR A 104 2.08 10.53 19.12
N ARG A 105 3.41 10.62 19.21
CA ARG A 105 4.12 11.01 20.44
C ARG A 105 4.64 12.43 20.32
#